data_AF-A0A0E3SG44-F1
#
_entry.id   AF-A0A0E3SG44-F1
#
_cell.length_a   1.000
_cell.length_b   1.000
_cell.length_c   1.000
_cell.angle_alpha   90.00
_cell.angle_beta   90.00
_cell.angle_gamma   90.00
#
_symmetry.space_group_name_H-M   'P 1'
#
loop_
_entity.id
_entity.type
_entity.pdbx_description
1 polymer ?
#
loop_
_entity_poly.entity_id
_entity_poly.type
_entity_poly.pdbx_seq_one_letter_code
_entity_poly.pdbx_strand_id
1 'polypeptide(L)'
;MEISNENSEIYYREELHSIKEEVTSLRNEFSRFLQRANQQHIEGMIEEMRKSFMKPMVDYLCEDASDRMNTCMTADCGMRDFCEKAFREFLQETAGLVGRGRIETETIKLYQDKLAELKKEAKTSNCSRCFSEATNVFEKQVKLMRSLQIYEEEDEEDKKIDISELEPEKLVTEVCEPIANRQRLIMLKALSGESKTFSELSKLTGLRGGNLLFHLQKLLETGMVLQRNERGDYIITRKGYSTLQGLSRIYSEIEKE
;
A
#
# COMPACT_ATOMS: atom_id res chain seq x y z
N MET A 1 -34.60 55.62 -16.24
CA MET A 1 -34.19 55.14 -14.91
C MET A 1 -34.27 53.62 -14.78
N GLU A 2 -35.04 52.91 -15.62
CA GLU A 2 -35.16 51.44 -15.57
C GLU A 2 -33.96 50.69 -16.21
N ILE A 3 -33.41 51.21 -17.32
CA ILE A 3 -32.28 50.58 -18.05
C ILE A 3 -30.97 50.53 -17.23
N SER A 4 -30.77 51.51 -16.33
CA SER A 4 -29.62 51.54 -15.42
C SER A 4 -29.71 50.49 -14.31
N ASN A 5 -30.91 50.01 -13.99
CA ASN A 5 -31.15 49.04 -12.92
C ASN A 5 -30.95 47.59 -13.43
N GLU A 6 -31.37 47.31 -14.67
CA GLU A 6 -31.15 46.02 -15.36
C GLU A 6 -29.66 45.74 -15.58
N ASN A 7 -28.88 46.73 -16.03
CA ASN A 7 -27.43 46.56 -16.23
C ASN A 7 -26.68 46.33 -14.90
N SER A 8 -27.16 46.92 -13.80
CA SER A 8 -26.57 46.69 -12.48
C SER A 8 -26.91 45.28 -11.98
N GLU A 9 -28.12 44.79 -12.21
CA GLU A 9 -28.53 43.42 -11.85
C GLU A 9 -27.76 42.34 -12.61
N ILE A 10 -27.48 42.57 -13.90
CA ILE A 10 -26.66 41.68 -14.73
C ILE A 10 -25.23 41.64 -14.20
N TYR A 11 -24.63 42.80 -13.92
CA TYR A 11 -23.29 42.91 -13.32
C TYR A 11 -23.19 42.19 -11.97
N TYR A 12 -24.17 42.37 -11.08
CA TYR A 12 -24.19 41.67 -9.79
C TYR A 12 -24.36 40.15 -9.93
N ARG A 13 -25.10 39.66 -10.94
CA ARG A 13 -25.20 38.21 -11.22
C ARG A 13 -23.89 37.63 -11.72
N GLU A 14 -23.16 38.35 -12.57
CA GLU A 14 -21.86 37.93 -13.08
C GLU A 14 -20.80 37.89 -11.97
N GLU A 15 -20.75 38.94 -11.13
CA GLU A 15 -19.91 38.97 -9.92
C GLU A 15 -20.24 37.80 -8.97
N LEU A 16 -21.53 37.54 -8.71
CA LEU A 16 -21.95 36.40 -7.88
C LEU A 16 -21.57 35.04 -8.48
N HIS A 17 -21.61 34.92 -9.82
CA HIS A 17 -21.18 33.71 -10.51
C HIS A 17 -19.67 33.50 -10.35
N SER A 18 -18.89 34.56 -10.59
CA SER A 18 -17.42 34.56 -10.43
C SER A 18 -17.02 34.18 -9.00
N ILE A 19 -17.65 34.80 -7.99
CA ILE A 19 -17.42 34.46 -6.57
C ILE A 19 -17.75 32.97 -6.29
N LYS A 20 -18.83 32.44 -6.88
CA LYS A 20 -19.21 31.04 -6.69
C LYS A 20 -18.20 30.08 -7.33
N GLU A 21 -17.62 30.44 -8.47
CA GLU A 21 -16.56 29.68 -9.13
C GLU A 21 -15.28 29.69 -8.28
N GLU A 22 -14.85 30.85 -7.79
CA GLU A 22 -13.68 30.97 -6.90
C GLU A 22 -13.86 30.17 -5.61
N VAL A 23 -15.03 30.26 -4.97
CA VAL A 23 -15.34 29.47 -3.76
C VAL A 23 -15.32 27.97 -4.05
N THR A 24 -15.77 27.55 -5.23
CA THR A 24 -15.73 26.15 -5.64
C THR A 24 -14.29 25.69 -5.88
N SER A 25 -13.46 26.52 -6.52
CA SER A 25 -12.04 26.27 -6.73
C SER A 25 -11.28 26.13 -5.39
N LEU A 26 -11.48 27.08 -4.47
CA LEU A 26 -10.87 27.06 -3.13
C LEU A 26 -11.29 25.82 -2.33
N ARG A 27 -12.56 25.41 -2.39
CA ARG A 27 -13.02 24.16 -1.76
C ARG A 27 -12.32 22.93 -2.34
N ASN A 28 -12.11 22.90 -3.65
CA ASN A 28 -11.40 21.80 -4.31
C ASN A 28 -9.90 21.78 -3.95
N GLU A 29 -9.26 22.94 -3.83
CA GLU A 29 -7.87 23.05 -3.35
C GLU A 29 -7.73 22.62 -1.90
N PHE A 30 -8.62 23.10 -1.03
CA PHE A 30 -8.62 22.74 0.38
C PHE A 30 -8.88 21.25 0.59
N SER A 31 -9.81 20.66 -0.17
CA SER A 31 -10.07 19.21 -0.14
C SER A 31 -8.84 18.41 -0.57
N ARG A 32 -8.15 18.85 -1.64
CA ARG A 32 -6.87 18.25 -2.08
C ARG A 32 -5.78 18.39 -1.02
N PHE A 33 -5.71 19.54 -0.35
CA PHE A 33 -4.75 19.77 0.74
C PHE A 33 -5.01 18.84 1.93
N LEU A 34 -6.26 18.77 2.42
CA LEU A 34 -6.64 17.88 3.52
C LEU A 34 -6.36 16.41 3.20
N GLN A 35 -6.67 15.99 1.98
CA GLN A 35 -6.35 14.64 1.51
C GLN A 35 -4.84 14.35 1.58
N ARG A 36 -4.01 15.29 1.10
CA ARG A 36 -2.55 15.15 1.18
C ARG A 36 -2.03 15.17 2.62
N ALA A 37 -2.55 16.06 3.46
CA ALA A 37 -2.13 16.19 4.85
C ALA A 37 -2.49 14.95 5.68
N ASN A 38 -3.70 14.43 5.50
CA ASN A 38 -4.12 13.19 6.16
C ASN A 38 -3.35 11.98 5.63
N GLN A 39 -3.10 11.93 4.32
CA GLN A 39 -2.23 10.91 3.72
C GLN A 39 -0.84 10.93 4.36
N GLN A 40 -0.20 12.10 4.43
CA GLN A 40 1.13 12.26 5.05
C GLN A 40 1.14 11.88 6.54
N HIS A 41 0.10 12.27 7.29
CA HIS A 41 -0.02 11.91 8.70
C HIS A 41 -0.19 10.40 8.89
N ILE A 42 -1.04 9.76 8.09
CA ILE A 42 -1.25 8.30 8.13
C ILE A 42 0.02 7.57 7.70
N GLU A 43 0.69 8.03 6.64
CA GLU A 43 1.98 7.50 6.17
C GLU A 43 3.06 7.61 7.26
N GLY A 44 3.14 8.74 7.97
CA GLY A 44 4.07 8.92 9.09
C GLY A 44 3.78 7.96 10.25
N MET A 45 2.52 7.80 10.65
CA MET A 45 2.12 6.84 11.69
C MET A 45 2.42 5.40 11.27
N ILE A 46 2.15 5.03 10.01
CA ILE A 46 2.46 3.70 9.47
C ILE A 46 3.98 3.47 9.47
N GLU A 47 4.77 4.47 9.12
CA GLU A 47 6.24 4.36 9.10
C GLU A 47 6.83 4.23 10.51
N GLU A 48 6.30 4.95 11.50
CA GLU A 48 6.68 4.75 12.91
C GLU A 48 6.27 3.37 13.42
N MET A 49 5.03 2.97 13.16
CA MET A 49 4.52 1.64 13.49
C MET A 49 5.40 0.56 12.88
N ARG A 50 5.74 0.70 11.59
CA ARG A 50 6.65 -0.19 10.86
C ARG A 50 7.99 -0.26 11.57
N LYS A 51 8.64 0.86 11.87
CA LYS A 51 9.93 0.86 12.59
C LYS A 51 9.86 0.13 13.94
N SER A 52 8.77 0.31 14.69
CA SER A 52 8.56 -0.37 15.98
C SER A 52 8.39 -1.88 15.84
N PHE A 53 7.72 -2.37 14.79
CA PHE A 53 7.52 -3.81 14.56
C PHE A 53 8.70 -4.47 13.85
N MET A 54 9.38 -3.76 12.96
CA MET A 54 10.46 -4.31 12.15
C MET A 54 11.72 -4.54 12.98
N LYS A 55 12.02 -3.70 13.97
CA LYS A 55 13.24 -3.84 14.77
C LYS A 55 13.31 -5.18 15.53
N PRO A 56 12.32 -5.57 16.36
CA PRO A 56 12.34 -6.88 17.00
C PRO A 56 12.42 -8.05 16.02
N MET A 57 11.84 -7.88 14.82
CA MET A 57 11.89 -8.90 13.77
C MET A 57 13.29 -9.05 13.19
N VAL A 58 13.98 -7.94 12.91
CA VAL A 58 15.38 -7.94 12.47
C VAL A 58 16.27 -8.56 13.55
N ASP A 59 16.08 -8.19 14.82
CA ASP A 59 16.83 -8.75 15.95
C ASP A 59 16.65 -10.28 16.02
N TYR A 60 15.41 -10.77 15.94
CA TYR A 60 15.11 -12.21 15.89
C TYR A 60 15.78 -12.92 14.71
N LEU A 61 15.74 -12.34 13.51
CA LEU A 61 16.37 -12.92 12.32
C LEU A 61 17.90 -13.00 12.45
N CYS A 62 18.51 -12.00 13.09
CA CYS A 62 19.94 -11.99 13.38
C CYS A 62 20.34 -13.06 14.42
N GLU A 63 19.51 -13.26 15.44
CA GLU A 63 19.67 -14.33 16.43
C GLU A 63 19.49 -15.72 15.79
N ASP A 64 18.40 -15.96 15.05
CA ASP A 64 18.15 -17.23 14.34
C ASP A 64 19.28 -17.57 13.37
N ALA A 65 19.78 -16.59 12.60
CA ALA A 65 20.92 -16.78 11.72
C ALA A 65 22.18 -17.22 12.48
N SER A 66 22.47 -16.57 13.62
CA SER A 66 23.64 -16.89 14.45
C SER A 66 23.53 -18.30 15.04
N ASP A 67 22.37 -18.65 15.59
CA ASP A 67 22.11 -19.95 16.18
C ASP A 67 22.15 -21.08 15.13
N ARG A 68 21.54 -20.85 13.95
CA ARG A 68 21.59 -21.77 12.81
C ARG A 68 23.00 -22.05 12.36
N MET A 69 23.82 -21.01 12.17
CA MET A 69 25.20 -21.20 11.72
C MET A 69 26.04 -21.90 12.78
N ASN A 70 25.85 -21.59 14.06
CA ASN A 70 26.56 -22.28 15.13
C ASN A 70 26.18 -23.78 15.22
N THR A 71 24.89 -24.10 15.14
CA THR A 71 24.37 -25.46 15.40
C THR A 71 24.37 -26.39 14.19
N CYS A 72 24.19 -25.87 12.97
CA CYS A 72 23.93 -26.70 11.79
C CYS A 72 25.15 -26.93 10.89
N MET A 73 26.24 -26.18 11.13
CA MET A 73 27.50 -26.33 10.41
C MET A 73 28.28 -27.56 10.84
N THR A 74 29.00 -28.14 9.89
CA THR A 74 29.87 -29.31 10.10
C THR A 74 30.91 -29.01 11.20
N ALA A 75 30.93 -29.82 12.26
CA ALA A 75 31.82 -29.64 13.42
C ALA A 75 33.30 -29.84 13.05
N ASP A 76 33.59 -30.91 12.30
CA ASP A 76 34.95 -31.29 11.92
C ASP A 76 35.40 -30.63 10.59
N CYS A 77 35.33 -29.30 10.53
CA CYS A 77 35.73 -28.53 9.36
C CYS A 77 36.82 -27.50 9.72
N GLY A 78 37.98 -27.59 9.08
CA GLY A 78 39.09 -26.64 9.30
C GLY A 78 38.81 -25.19 8.87
N MET A 79 37.71 -24.94 8.15
CA MET A 79 37.27 -23.60 7.73
C MET A 79 36.03 -23.11 8.51
N ARG A 80 35.63 -23.81 9.58
CA ARG A 80 34.37 -23.56 10.30
C ARG A 80 34.22 -22.11 10.74
N ASP A 81 35.18 -21.56 11.47
CA ASP A 81 35.10 -20.19 12.01
C ASP A 81 34.99 -19.13 10.91
N PHE A 82 35.71 -19.35 9.80
CA PHE A 82 35.64 -18.47 8.64
C PHE A 82 34.27 -18.53 7.99
N CYS A 83 33.75 -19.73 7.70
CA CYS A 83 32.43 -19.91 7.08
C CYS A 83 31.31 -19.42 8.00
N GLU A 84 31.41 -19.65 9.31
CA GLU A 84 30.42 -19.20 10.29
C GLU A 84 30.35 -17.68 10.30
N LYS A 85 31.50 -17.02 10.35
CA LYS A 85 31.58 -15.56 10.28
C LYS A 85 31.00 -15.04 8.96
N ALA A 86 31.41 -15.61 7.83
CA ALA A 86 30.96 -15.17 6.51
C ALA A 86 29.44 -15.32 6.32
N PHE A 87 28.87 -16.47 6.71
CA PHE A 87 27.43 -16.68 6.62
C PHE A 87 26.66 -15.83 7.63
N ARG A 88 27.17 -15.66 8.86
CA ARG A 88 26.54 -14.78 9.85
C ARG A 88 26.48 -13.34 9.35
N GLU A 89 27.59 -12.80 8.85
CA GLU A 89 27.63 -11.44 8.30
C GLU A 89 26.68 -11.29 7.11
N PHE A 90 26.69 -12.24 6.17
CA PHE A 90 25.75 -12.26 5.05
C PHE A 90 24.28 -12.27 5.51
N LEU A 91 23.91 -13.17 6.42
CA LEU A 91 22.53 -13.33 6.88
C LEU A 91 22.05 -12.17 7.76
N GLN A 92 22.95 -11.51 8.50
CA GLN A 92 22.65 -10.30 9.27
C GLN A 92 22.47 -9.10 8.35
N GLU A 93 23.29 -8.95 7.30
CA GLU A 93 23.10 -7.94 6.26
C GLU A 93 21.72 -8.07 5.60
N THR A 94 21.34 -9.29 5.19
CA THR A 94 20.06 -9.56 4.54
C THR A 94 18.88 -9.45 5.50
N ALA A 95 19.04 -9.81 6.77
CA ALA A 95 18.04 -9.53 7.81
C ALA A 95 17.80 -8.03 7.96
N GLY A 96 18.86 -7.22 7.91
CA GLY A 96 18.75 -5.76 8.00
C GLY A 96 17.91 -5.13 6.89
N LEU A 97 17.80 -5.76 5.72
CA LEU A 97 16.94 -5.30 4.63
C LEU A 97 15.46 -5.26 5.04
N VAL A 98 15.03 -6.17 5.92
CA VAL A 98 13.67 -6.24 6.46
C VAL A 98 13.25 -4.93 7.15
N GLY A 99 14.22 -4.18 7.70
CA GLY A 99 13.98 -2.88 8.33
C GLY A 99 14.08 -1.66 7.41
N ARG A 100 14.47 -1.80 6.14
CA ARG A 100 14.79 -0.64 5.25
C ARG A 100 13.60 -0.05 4.51
N GLY A 101 12.40 -0.60 4.66
CA GLY A 101 11.26 -0.22 3.84
C GLY A 101 11.26 -0.99 2.52
N ARG A 102 10.94 -0.34 1.41
CA ARG A 102 10.88 -0.99 0.09
C ARG A 102 12.27 -1.35 -0.45
N ILE A 103 12.40 -2.53 -1.04
CA ILE A 103 13.64 -3.10 -1.57
C ILE A 103 13.47 -3.37 -3.07
N GLU A 104 14.44 -2.95 -3.86
CA GLU A 104 14.51 -3.19 -5.31
C GLU A 104 14.88 -4.64 -5.61
N THR A 105 14.39 -5.19 -6.73
CA THR A 105 14.62 -6.59 -7.12
C THR A 105 16.10 -6.88 -7.33
N GLU A 106 16.83 -5.90 -7.86
CA GLU A 106 18.28 -5.94 -8.09
C GLU A 106 19.05 -6.12 -6.78
N THR A 107 18.53 -5.59 -5.67
CA THR A 107 19.16 -5.80 -4.35
C THR A 107 19.08 -7.28 -3.96
N ILE A 108 17.94 -7.93 -4.14
CA ILE A 108 17.79 -9.36 -3.82
C ILE A 108 18.63 -10.22 -4.77
N LYS A 109 18.63 -9.89 -6.08
CA LYS A 109 19.50 -10.54 -7.09
C LYS A 109 20.99 -10.43 -6.70
N LEU A 110 21.44 -9.26 -6.26
CA LEU A 110 22.82 -9.05 -5.80
C LEU A 110 23.20 -9.98 -4.65
N TYR A 111 22.33 -10.17 -3.66
CA TYR A 111 22.60 -11.08 -2.53
C TYR A 111 22.52 -12.56 -2.94
N GLN A 112 21.63 -12.92 -3.87
CA GLN A 112 21.61 -14.26 -4.49
C GLN A 112 22.94 -14.55 -5.20
N ASP A 113 23.42 -13.61 -6.01
CA ASP A 113 24.69 -13.72 -6.73
C ASP A 113 25.87 -13.79 -5.75
N LYS A 114 25.90 -12.95 -4.71
CA LYS A 114 26.93 -12.99 -3.65
C LYS A 114 27.01 -14.38 -2.99
N LEU A 115 25.88 -15.00 -2.69
CA LEU A 115 25.84 -16.34 -2.11
C LEU A 115 26.30 -17.42 -3.12
N ALA A 116 25.92 -17.27 -4.39
CA ALA A 116 26.34 -18.16 -5.47
C ALA A 116 27.85 -18.09 -5.73
N GLU A 117 28.45 -16.89 -5.71
CA GLU A 117 29.90 -16.71 -5.83
C GLU A 117 30.64 -17.38 -4.66
N LEU A 118 30.20 -17.16 -3.42
CA LEU A 118 30.77 -17.83 -2.24
C LEU A 118 30.72 -19.36 -2.39
N LYS A 119 29.63 -19.90 -2.98
CA LYS A 119 29.48 -21.33 -3.22
C LYS A 119 30.49 -21.89 -4.23
N LYS A 120 30.98 -21.09 -5.18
CA LYS A 120 32.02 -21.53 -6.14
C LYS A 120 33.36 -21.79 -5.46
N GLU A 121 33.62 -21.15 -4.32
CA GLU A 121 34.84 -21.36 -3.53
C GLU A 121 34.76 -22.62 -2.64
N ALA A 122 33.64 -23.35 -2.67
CA ALA A 122 33.45 -24.55 -1.86
C ALA A 122 34.43 -25.67 -2.25
N LYS A 123 35.30 -26.05 -1.31
CA LYS A 123 36.40 -27.00 -1.54
C LYS A 123 36.02 -28.47 -1.33
N THR A 124 34.90 -28.74 -0.64
CA THR A 124 34.51 -30.10 -0.23
C THR A 124 33.02 -30.34 -0.37
N SER A 125 32.61 -31.60 -0.47
CA SER A 125 31.20 -32.01 -0.44
C SER A 125 30.49 -31.60 0.85
N ASN A 126 31.20 -31.53 1.98
CA ASN A 126 30.65 -31.13 3.27
C ASN A 126 30.29 -29.63 3.34
N CYS A 127 30.81 -28.80 2.43
CA CYS A 127 30.40 -27.40 2.29
C CYS A 127 28.95 -27.29 1.82
N SER A 128 28.45 -28.26 1.03
CA SER A 128 27.08 -28.24 0.50
C SER A 128 26.03 -28.07 1.60
N ARG A 129 26.22 -28.74 2.75
CA ARG A 129 25.32 -28.62 3.90
C ARG A 129 25.30 -27.20 4.46
N CYS A 130 26.46 -26.59 4.71
CA CYS A 130 26.52 -25.23 5.24
C CYS A 130 25.88 -24.22 4.27
N PHE A 131 26.17 -24.34 2.96
CA PHE A 131 25.55 -23.50 1.94
C PHE A 131 24.05 -23.71 1.84
N SER A 132 23.55 -24.95 1.94
CA SER A 132 22.12 -25.25 1.98
C SER A 132 21.44 -24.61 3.18
N GLU A 133 22.04 -24.68 4.38
CA GLU A 133 21.49 -24.02 5.57
C GLU A 133 21.47 -22.50 5.42
N ALA A 134 22.57 -21.89 4.96
CA ALA A 134 22.63 -20.45 4.71
C ALA A 134 21.60 -20.01 3.65
N THR A 135 21.45 -20.79 2.57
CA THR A 135 20.45 -20.55 1.52
C THR A 135 19.03 -20.62 2.10
N ASN A 136 18.75 -21.63 2.93
CA ASN A 136 17.44 -21.80 3.56
C ASN A 136 17.08 -20.62 4.48
N VAL A 137 18.03 -20.12 5.26
CA VAL A 137 17.79 -18.94 6.12
C VAL A 137 17.55 -17.70 5.26
N PHE A 138 18.36 -17.48 4.24
CA PHE A 138 18.18 -16.37 3.30
C PHE A 138 16.83 -16.41 2.59
N GLU A 139 16.42 -17.57 2.06
CA GLU A 139 15.12 -17.74 1.42
C GLU A 139 13.94 -17.45 2.37
N LYS A 140 14.06 -17.80 3.65
CA LYS A 140 13.04 -17.44 4.65
C LYS A 140 12.96 -15.94 4.86
N GLN A 141 14.11 -15.25 4.90
CA GLN A 141 14.15 -13.79 4.98
C GLN A 141 13.49 -13.17 3.75
N VAL A 142 13.81 -13.64 2.53
CA VAL A 142 13.17 -13.16 1.29
C VAL A 142 11.65 -13.43 1.29
N LYS A 143 11.21 -14.62 1.70
CA LYS A 143 9.77 -14.95 1.81
C LYS A 143 9.05 -14.01 2.77
N LEU A 144 9.69 -13.68 3.89
CA LEU A 144 9.15 -12.71 4.83
C LEU A 144 9.06 -11.32 4.20
N MET A 145 10.09 -10.88 3.47
CA MET A 145 10.06 -9.58 2.76
C MET A 145 8.87 -9.51 1.77
N ARG A 146 8.59 -10.61 1.06
CA ARG A 146 7.40 -10.71 0.19
C ARG A 146 6.09 -10.62 0.96
N SER A 147 5.97 -11.37 2.06
CA SER A 147 4.76 -11.35 2.91
C SER A 147 4.49 -9.98 3.52
N LEU A 148 5.54 -9.21 3.79
CA LEU A 148 5.44 -7.84 4.29
C LEU A 148 5.27 -6.80 3.18
N GLN A 149 5.19 -7.21 1.90
CA GLN A 149 5.11 -6.34 0.72
C GLN A 149 6.20 -5.27 0.68
N ILE A 150 7.40 -5.63 1.14
CA ILE A 150 8.56 -4.73 1.12
C ILE A 150 9.48 -5.06 -0.07
N TYR A 151 9.31 -6.25 -0.61
CA TYR A 151 9.94 -6.72 -1.83
C TYR A 151 8.85 -7.36 -2.69
N GLU A 152 8.72 -6.86 -3.91
CA GLU A 152 7.93 -7.44 -4.98
C GLU A 152 8.89 -7.65 -6.16
N GLU A 153 8.85 -8.82 -6.79
CA GLU A 153 9.62 -9.03 -8.02
C GLU A 153 9.12 -8.03 -9.07
N GLU A 154 10.00 -7.49 -9.91
CA GLU A 154 9.64 -6.53 -10.97
C GLU A 154 8.47 -7.01 -11.84
N ASP A 155 8.28 -8.33 -11.93
CA ASP A 155 7.15 -8.95 -12.61
C ASP A 155 5.79 -8.70 -11.93
N GLU A 156 5.71 -8.23 -10.68
CA GLU A 156 4.45 -8.01 -9.95
C GLU A 156 3.91 -6.58 -10.08
N GLU A 157 4.77 -5.56 -10.21
CA GLU A 157 4.30 -4.17 -10.40
C GLU A 157 3.87 -3.87 -11.84
N ASP A 158 4.46 -4.58 -12.81
CA ASP A 158 4.14 -4.50 -14.23
C ASP A 158 3.32 -5.70 -14.74
N LYS A 159 2.86 -6.60 -13.86
CA LYS A 159 1.73 -7.48 -14.14
C LYS A 159 0.46 -6.63 -14.24
N LYS A 160 0.34 -5.88 -15.34
CA LYS A 160 -0.96 -5.70 -15.97
C LYS A 160 -1.49 -7.11 -16.16
N ILE A 161 -2.47 -7.49 -15.34
CA ILE A 161 -3.25 -8.71 -15.56
C ILE A 161 -3.59 -8.70 -17.04
N ASP A 162 -3.14 -9.72 -17.78
CA ASP A 162 -3.49 -9.81 -19.19
C ASP A 162 -5.02 -9.82 -19.26
N ILE A 163 -5.60 -9.18 -20.28
CA ILE A 163 -7.05 -9.10 -20.43
C ILE A 163 -7.66 -10.52 -20.44
N SER A 164 -6.90 -11.51 -20.93
CA SER A 164 -7.29 -12.92 -20.93
C SER A 164 -7.34 -13.57 -19.54
N GLU A 165 -6.64 -13.02 -18.55
CA GLU A 165 -6.57 -13.51 -17.16
C GLU A 165 -7.60 -12.82 -16.24
N LEU A 166 -8.37 -11.86 -16.75
CA LEU A 166 -9.44 -11.23 -15.99
C LEU A 166 -10.53 -12.25 -15.68
N GLU A 167 -10.81 -12.45 -14.39
CA GLU A 167 -12.00 -13.17 -13.92
C GLU A 167 -13.20 -12.21 -13.90
N PRO A 168 -14.12 -12.26 -14.89
CA PRO A 168 -15.16 -11.23 -15.05
C PRO A 168 -16.09 -11.15 -13.84
N GLU A 169 -16.46 -12.29 -13.27
CA GLU A 169 -17.30 -12.36 -12.08
C GLU A 169 -16.65 -11.64 -10.90
N LYS A 170 -15.39 -11.93 -10.59
CA LYS A 170 -14.66 -11.27 -9.50
C LYS A 170 -14.51 -9.78 -9.76
N LEU A 171 -14.11 -9.39 -10.97
CA LEU A 171 -13.97 -7.99 -11.34
C LEU A 171 -15.29 -7.23 -11.14
N VAL A 172 -16.40 -7.82 -11.58
CA VAL A 172 -17.73 -7.21 -11.42
C VAL A 172 -18.09 -7.13 -9.95
N THR A 173 -18.04 -8.21 -9.19
CA THR A 173 -18.52 -8.21 -7.80
C THR A 173 -17.62 -7.43 -6.85
N GLU A 174 -16.30 -7.43 -7.08
CA GLU A 174 -15.33 -6.84 -6.16
C GLU A 174 -14.93 -5.42 -6.51
N VAL A 175 -15.05 -5.02 -7.77
CA VAL A 175 -14.58 -3.70 -8.24
C VAL A 175 -15.73 -2.92 -8.83
N CYS A 176 -16.39 -3.42 -9.88
CA CYS A 176 -17.40 -2.64 -10.60
C CYS A 176 -18.68 -2.42 -9.78
N GLU A 177 -19.31 -3.46 -9.24
CA GLU A 177 -20.55 -3.36 -8.47
C GLU A 177 -20.38 -2.42 -7.28
N PRO A 178 -19.30 -2.46 -6.46
CA PRO A 178 -19.10 -1.54 -5.34
C PRO A 178 -19.07 -0.05 -5.73
N ILE A 179 -18.52 0.27 -6.89
CA ILE A 179 -18.23 1.65 -7.29
C ILE A 179 -19.16 2.19 -8.38
N ALA A 180 -19.90 1.34 -9.10
CA ALA A 180 -20.87 1.73 -10.13
C ALA A 180 -22.17 2.31 -9.52
N ASN A 181 -22.03 3.24 -8.57
CA ASN A 181 -23.13 3.99 -7.99
C ASN A 181 -22.63 5.35 -7.51
N ARG A 182 -23.34 6.41 -7.91
CA ARG A 182 -23.01 7.80 -7.61
C ARG A 182 -22.80 8.06 -6.11
N GLN A 183 -23.66 7.54 -5.25
CA GLN A 183 -23.59 7.83 -3.81
C GLN A 183 -22.37 7.16 -3.16
N ARG A 184 -22.05 5.92 -3.57
CA ARG A 184 -20.85 5.22 -3.09
C ARG A 184 -19.56 5.91 -3.55
N LEU A 185 -19.50 6.41 -4.78
CA LEU A 185 -18.36 7.22 -5.23
C LEU A 185 -18.22 8.53 -4.45
N ILE A 186 -19.32 9.21 -4.13
CA ILE A 186 -19.30 10.41 -3.27
C ILE A 186 -18.75 10.06 -1.88
N MET A 187 -19.18 8.94 -1.29
CA MET A 187 -18.66 8.48 0.00
C MET A 187 -17.17 8.19 -0.08
N LEU A 188 -16.72 7.38 -1.04
CA LEU A 188 -15.30 7.04 -1.20
C LEU A 188 -14.44 8.29 -1.45
N LYS A 189 -14.92 9.25 -2.26
CA LYS A 189 -14.22 10.52 -2.49
C LYS A 189 -14.05 11.31 -1.19
N ALA A 190 -15.11 11.42 -0.37
CA ALA A 190 -14.99 12.10 0.92
C ALA A 190 -14.05 11.37 1.88
N LEU A 191 -14.16 10.03 1.93
CA LEU A 191 -13.35 9.16 2.78
C LEU A 191 -11.87 9.10 2.36
N SER A 192 -11.56 9.41 1.09
CA SER A 192 -10.19 9.56 0.62
C SER A 192 -9.50 10.81 1.18
N GLY A 193 -10.28 11.78 1.70
CA GLY A 193 -9.78 12.96 2.35
C GLY A 193 -9.61 12.74 3.85
N GLU A 194 -10.66 12.31 4.53
CA GLU A 194 -10.68 12.11 5.99
C GLU A 194 -11.73 11.08 6.42
N SER A 195 -11.64 10.58 7.65
CA SER A 195 -12.67 9.71 8.22
C SER A 195 -14.00 10.43 8.38
N LYS A 196 -15.11 9.72 8.21
CA LYS A 196 -16.47 10.29 8.34
C LYS A 196 -17.36 9.48 9.23
N THR A 197 -18.11 10.16 10.08
CA THR A 197 -19.23 9.56 10.84
C THR A 197 -20.39 9.20 9.91
N PHE A 198 -21.29 8.33 10.38
CA PHE A 198 -22.55 8.04 9.68
C PHE A 198 -23.37 9.31 9.38
N SER A 199 -23.43 10.24 10.35
CA SER A 199 -24.18 11.49 10.23
C SER A 199 -23.61 12.43 9.16
N GLU A 200 -22.28 12.49 9.03
CA GLU A 200 -21.64 13.29 7.99
C GLU A 200 -21.87 12.69 6.60
N LEU A 201 -21.77 11.37 6.45
CA LEU A 201 -22.07 10.69 5.20
C LEU A 201 -23.54 10.84 4.81
N SER A 202 -24.45 10.83 5.80
CA SER A 202 -25.88 11.10 5.59
C SER A 202 -26.12 12.51 5.05
N LYS A 203 -25.47 13.52 5.64
CA LYS A 203 -25.55 14.91 5.16
C LYS A 203 -24.98 15.07 3.75
N LEU A 204 -23.83 14.45 3.49
CA LEU A 204 -23.10 14.55 2.23
C LEU A 204 -23.88 13.94 1.06
N THR A 205 -24.49 12.77 1.28
CA THR A 205 -25.15 11.97 0.23
C THR A 205 -26.65 12.27 0.12
N GLY A 206 -27.23 12.89 1.14
CA GLY A 206 -28.67 13.06 1.30
C GLY A 206 -29.42 11.77 1.70
N LEU A 207 -28.69 10.67 1.88
CA LEU A 207 -29.26 9.37 2.26
C LEU A 207 -29.50 9.30 3.77
N ARG A 208 -30.55 8.59 4.19
CA ARG A 208 -30.93 8.45 5.61
C ARG A 208 -31.20 7.00 5.98
N GLY A 209 -30.96 6.66 7.25
CA GLY A 209 -31.34 5.37 7.84
C GLY A 209 -30.87 4.17 7.03
N GLY A 210 -31.80 3.25 6.76
CA GLY A 210 -31.53 2.01 6.02
C GLY A 210 -30.93 2.21 4.62
N ASN A 211 -31.26 3.31 3.92
CA ASN A 211 -30.71 3.57 2.60
C ASN A 211 -29.20 3.86 2.66
N LEU A 212 -28.76 4.64 3.64
CA LEU A 212 -27.33 4.88 3.84
C LEU A 212 -26.61 3.61 4.28
N LEU A 213 -27.22 2.85 5.20
CA LEU A 213 -26.67 1.58 5.67
C LEU A 213 -26.48 0.59 4.52
N PHE A 214 -27.43 0.48 3.60
CA PHE A 214 -27.31 -0.39 2.42
C PHE A 214 -26.07 -0.08 1.59
N HIS A 215 -25.82 1.20 1.30
CA HIS A 215 -24.63 1.61 0.53
C HIS A 215 -23.32 1.39 1.29
N LEU A 216 -23.31 1.69 2.58
CA LEU A 216 -22.15 1.47 3.44
C LEU A 216 -21.82 0.00 3.58
N GLN A 217 -22.84 -0.85 3.76
CA GLN A 217 -22.67 -2.29 3.88
C GLN A 217 -22.05 -2.88 2.61
N LYS A 218 -22.48 -2.45 1.43
CA LYS A 218 -21.84 -2.87 0.17
C LYS A 218 -20.36 -2.48 0.09
N LEU A 219 -19.98 -1.30 0.61
CA LEU A 219 -18.59 -0.86 0.65
C LEU A 219 -17.77 -1.61 1.73
N LEU A 220 -18.39 -1.95 2.86
CA LEU A 220 -17.78 -2.73 3.94
C LEU A 220 -17.54 -4.18 3.50
N GLU A 221 -18.55 -4.84 2.95
CA GLU A 221 -18.51 -6.24 2.49
C GLU A 221 -17.46 -6.48 1.42
N THR A 222 -17.22 -5.49 0.55
CA THR A 222 -16.20 -5.57 -0.51
C THR A 222 -14.83 -5.05 -0.08
N GLY A 223 -14.70 -4.59 1.17
CA GLY A 223 -13.45 -4.10 1.73
C GLY A 223 -12.99 -2.76 1.17
N MET A 224 -13.89 -1.96 0.59
CA MET A 224 -13.60 -0.61 0.09
C MET A 224 -13.46 0.41 1.24
N VAL A 225 -14.19 0.18 2.33
CA VAL A 225 -14.13 0.97 3.56
C VAL A 225 -14.08 0.06 4.78
N LEU A 226 -13.61 0.60 5.90
CA LEU A 226 -13.66 -0.01 7.22
C LEU A 226 -14.39 0.91 8.18
N GLN A 227 -15.05 0.33 9.18
CA GLN A 227 -15.61 1.06 10.31
C GLN A 227 -14.72 0.77 11.53
N ARG A 228 -14.22 1.80 12.23
CA ARG A 228 -13.28 1.58 13.35
C ARG A 228 -13.88 0.71 14.46
N ASN A 229 -15.16 0.92 14.77
CA ASN A 229 -15.93 0.24 15.83
C ASN A 229 -17.41 0.20 15.39
N GLU A 230 -18.32 -0.52 16.06
CA GLU A 230 -19.75 -0.59 15.70
C GLU A 230 -20.44 0.78 15.52
N ARG A 231 -19.96 1.81 16.21
CA ARG A 231 -20.42 3.21 16.09
C ARG A 231 -19.31 4.18 15.66
N GLY A 232 -18.17 3.64 15.25
CA GLY A 232 -16.99 4.41 14.87
C GLY A 232 -17.10 5.00 13.48
N ASP A 233 -16.15 5.87 13.17
CA ASP A 233 -16.02 6.50 11.87
C ASP A 233 -15.68 5.48 10.78
N TYR A 234 -16.10 5.81 9.58
CA TYR A 234 -15.75 5.11 8.35
C TYR A 234 -14.45 5.67 7.79
N ILE A 235 -13.62 4.79 7.24
CA ILE A 235 -12.30 5.10 6.67
C ILE A 235 -12.14 4.32 5.37
N ILE A 236 -11.52 4.94 4.36
CA ILE A 236 -11.20 4.24 3.12
C ILE A 236 -10.06 3.24 3.34
N THR A 237 -10.12 2.08 2.70
CA THR A 237 -9.02 1.11 2.69
C THR A 237 -8.04 1.40 1.55
N ARG A 238 -6.89 0.70 1.54
CA ARG A 238 -6.00 0.68 0.37
C ARG A 238 -6.73 0.23 -0.89
N LYS A 239 -7.57 -0.82 -0.81
CA LYS A 239 -8.40 -1.29 -1.93
C LYS A 239 -9.32 -0.17 -2.44
N GLY A 240 -10.10 0.46 -1.57
CA GLY A 240 -10.99 1.56 -1.94
C GLY A 240 -10.26 2.75 -2.57
N TYR A 241 -9.10 3.11 -2.04
CA TYR A 241 -8.31 4.21 -2.56
C TYR A 241 -7.68 3.89 -3.92
N SER A 242 -7.05 2.72 -4.07
CA SER A 242 -6.47 2.26 -5.35
C SER A 242 -7.54 2.12 -6.44
N THR A 243 -8.75 1.65 -6.10
CA THR A 243 -9.88 1.61 -7.04
C THR A 243 -10.28 3.00 -7.51
N LEU A 244 -10.38 3.99 -6.60
CA LEU A 244 -10.66 5.38 -7.00
C LEU A 244 -9.56 5.98 -7.89
N GLN A 245 -8.29 5.70 -7.58
CA GLN A 245 -7.17 6.14 -8.43
C GLN A 245 -7.21 5.48 -9.82
N GLY A 246 -7.56 4.20 -9.89
CA GLY A 246 -7.77 3.49 -11.16
C GLY A 246 -8.87 4.15 -11.99
N LEU A 247 -10.04 4.42 -11.39
CA LEU A 247 -11.12 5.13 -12.06
C LEU A 247 -10.72 6.52 -12.54
N SER A 248 -9.97 7.28 -11.72
CA SER A 248 -9.48 8.61 -12.10
C SER A 248 -8.55 8.53 -13.31
N ARG A 249 -7.68 7.51 -13.39
CA ARG A 249 -6.80 7.29 -14.55
C ARG A 249 -7.61 7.00 -15.81
N ILE A 250 -8.56 6.07 -15.74
CA ILE A 250 -9.47 5.74 -16.85
C ILE A 250 -10.22 6.99 -17.31
N TYR A 251 -10.78 7.77 -16.40
CA TYR A 251 -11.50 8.99 -16.73
C TYR A 251 -10.61 10.03 -17.43
N SER A 252 -9.38 10.23 -16.96
CA SER A 252 -8.40 11.13 -17.58
C SER A 252 -7.86 10.66 -18.93
N GLU A 253 -7.87 9.36 -19.20
CA GLU A 253 -7.52 8.81 -20.51
C GLU A 253 -8.65 9.04 -21.51
N ILE A 254 -9.90 8.80 -21.10
CA ILE A 254 -11.08 9.00 -21.95
C ILE A 254 -11.32 10.50 -22.24
N GLU A 255 -11.09 11.41 -21.29
CA GLU A 255 -11.24 12.86 -21.53
C GLU A 255 -10.25 13.44 -22.55
N LYS A 256 -9.17 12.71 -22.88
CA LYS A 256 -8.15 13.14 -23.85
C LYS A 256 -8.42 12.66 -25.27
N GLU A 257 -9.40 11.78 -25.46
CA GLU A 257 -9.91 11.34 -26.78
C GLU A 257 -11.00 12.29 -27.29
#